data_AF-A0A353E6V3-F1
#
_entry.id   AF-A0A353E6V3-F1
#
_cell.length_a   1.000
_cell.length_b   1.000
_cell.length_c   1.000
_cell.angle_alpha   90.00
_cell.angle_beta   90.00
_cell.angle_gamma   90.00
#
_symmetry.space_group_name_H-M   'P 1'
#
loop_
_entity.id
_entity.type
_entity.pdbx_description
1 polymer ?
#
loop_
_entity_poly.entity_id
_entity_poly.type
_entity_poly.pdbx_seq_one_letter_code
_entity_poly.pdbx_strand_id
1 'polypeptide(L)'
;MRGLVIKNTGSWYTVKTDDGQLIESKIKGNFRLKGIRSTNPVAVGDYVQLITNQEGTAFISSIEDRRNYIIRKSPNLSKQSHILAANVDQALLVVTVNYPQTSTTFIDRFLAGAEAYRVPVIIVFNKRDILTEDELHY
;
A
#
# COMPACT_ATOMS: atom_id res chain seq x y z
N MET A 1 19.12 11.98 2.54
CA MET A 1 19.33 10.52 2.60
C MET A 1 18.11 9.84 2.04
N ARG A 2 18.26 8.84 1.19
CA ARG A 2 17.11 8.14 0.58
C ARG A 2 16.71 6.92 1.41
N GLY A 3 15.43 6.58 1.39
CA GLY A 3 14.93 5.34 1.99
C GLY A 3 13.52 4.96 1.56
N LEU A 4 13.14 3.75 1.94
CA LEU A 4 11.84 3.12 1.67
C LEU A 4 10.96 3.16 2.92
N VAL A 5 9.75 3.68 2.80
CA VAL A 5 8.77 3.65 3.89
C VAL A 5 8.26 2.22 4.06
N ILE A 6 8.56 1.60 5.20
CA ILE A 6 8.18 0.19 5.48
C ILE A 6 7.03 0.08 6.49
N LYS A 7 6.76 1.13 7.26
CA LYS A 7 5.69 1.16 8.26
C LYS A 7 5.13 2.57 8.42
N ASN A 8 3.82 2.64 8.67
CA ASN A 8 3.10 3.87 8.97
C ASN A 8 2.26 3.64 10.23
N THR A 9 2.47 4.45 11.27
CA THR A 9 1.73 4.40 12.53
C THR A 9 1.33 5.82 12.95
N GLY A 10 0.09 6.21 12.69
CA GLY A 10 -0.41 7.55 13.00
C GLY A 10 0.32 8.62 12.19
N SER A 11 1.11 9.46 12.87
CA SER A 11 1.93 10.52 12.27
C SER A 11 3.41 10.15 12.08
N TRP A 12 3.79 8.92 12.45
CA TRP A 12 5.15 8.41 12.39
C TRP A 12 5.31 7.37 11.29
N TYR A 13 6.47 7.37 10.65
CA TYR A 13 6.85 6.47 9.58
C TYR A 13 8.20 5.84 9.90
N THR A 14 8.29 4.52 9.81
CA THR A 14 9.58 3.84 9.85
C THR A 14 10.12 3.76 8.42
N VAL A 15 11.28 4.36 8.18
CA VAL A 15 11.92 4.39 6.87
C VAL A 15 13.18 3.55 6.92
N LYS A 16 13.28 2.57 6.04
CA LYS A 16 14.48 1.77 5.81
C LYS A 16 15.37 2.49 4.80
N THR A 17 16.50 3.00 5.24
CA THR A 17 17.44 3.74 4.38
C THR A 17 18.18 2.80 3.43
N ASP A 18 18.77 3.36 2.37
CA ASP A 18 19.52 2.56 1.39
C ASP A 18 20.76 1.87 2.00
N ASP A 19 21.29 2.39 3.12
CA ASP A 19 22.35 1.77 3.93
C ASP A 19 21.83 0.79 5.00
N GLY A 20 20.52 0.53 5.03
CA GLY A 20 19.89 -0.52 5.83
C GLY A 20 19.44 -0.11 7.24
N GLN A 21 19.63 1.15 7.63
CA GLN A 21 19.16 1.65 8.93
C GLN A 21 17.64 1.82 8.94
N LEU A 22 17.04 1.72 10.13
CA LEU A 22 15.63 2.01 10.35
C LEU A 22 15.53 3.33 11.11
N ILE A 23 14.91 4.33 10.49
CA ILE A 23 14.79 5.67 11.06
C ILE A 23 13.32 6.04 11.22
N GLU A 24 12.93 6.35 12.46
CA GLU A 24 11.62 6.92 12.75
C GLU A 24 11.54 8.35 12.22
N SER A 25 10.50 8.60 11.44
CA SER A 25 10.40 9.79 10.60
C SER A 25 9.03 10.45 10.69
N LYS A 26 9.00 11.76 10.49
CA LYS A 26 7.76 12.56 10.37
C LYS A 26 7.72 13.31 9.05
N ILE A 27 6.52 13.62 8.57
CA ILE A 27 6.35 14.51 7.42
C ILE A 27 6.75 15.93 7.80
N LYS A 28 7.57 16.58 6.97
CA LYS A 28 7.84 18.01 7.11
C LYS A 28 6.57 18.81 6.82
N GLY A 29 6.17 19.72 7.71
CA GLY A 29 4.86 20.40 7.68
C GLY A 29 4.44 21.07 6.36
N ASN A 30 5.40 21.41 5.48
CA ASN A 30 5.13 22.03 4.18
C ASN A 30 4.50 21.08 3.13
N PHE A 31 4.39 19.78 3.41
CA PHE A 31 3.75 18.82 2.47
C PHE A 31 2.26 19.09 2.23
N ARG A 32 1.55 19.66 3.22
CA ARG A 32 0.13 20.03 3.06
C ARG A 32 -0.09 21.15 2.05
N LEU A 33 0.93 21.97 1.77
CA LEU A 33 0.85 23.11 0.86
C LEU A 33 1.04 22.70 -0.62
N LYS A 34 1.53 21.49 -0.91
CA LYS A 34 1.74 20.98 -2.29
C LYS A 34 0.48 20.37 -2.95
N GLY A 35 -0.72 20.70 -2.47
CA GLY A 35 -1.97 20.30 -3.12
C GLY A 35 -2.35 18.81 -2.98
N ILE A 36 -1.65 18.05 -2.12
CA ILE A 36 -2.01 16.66 -1.85
C ILE A 36 -3.28 16.63 -0.98
N ARG A 37 -4.43 16.37 -1.61
CA ARG A 37 -5.75 16.30 -0.97
C ARG A 37 -5.99 14.99 -0.17
N SER A 38 -4.93 14.36 0.33
CA SER A 38 -5.00 13.14 1.13
C SER A 38 -4.62 13.44 2.58
N THR A 39 -5.36 12.85 3.53
CA THR A 39 -5.10 12.96 4.97
C THR A 39 -3.76 12.33 5.37
N ASN A 40 -3.26 11.39 4.57
CA ASN A 40 -1.95 10.77 4.71
C ASN A 40 -1.24 10.77 3.33
N PRO A 41 -0.30 11.69 3.07
CA PRO A 41 0.33 11.82 1.76
C PRO A 41 1.38 10.73 1.48
N VAL A 42 1.93 10.12 2.54
CA VAL A 42 2.96 9.09 2.48
C VAL A 42 2.33 7.71 2.71
N ALA A 43 2.62 6.78 1.81
CA ALA A 43 2.18 5.39 1.87
C ALA A 43 3.37 4.45 2.12
N VAL A 44 3.10 3.25 2.61
CA VAL A 44 4.10 2.16 2.64
C VAL A 44 4.49 1.82 1.20
N GLY A 45 5.78 1.63 0.98
CA GLY A 45 6.36 1.42 -0.36
C GLY A 45 6.80 2.69 -1.07
N ASP A 46 6.54 3.87 -0.51
CA ASP A 46 7.10 5.12 -1.04
C ASP A 46 8.62 5.17 -0.82
N TYR A 47 9.34 5.59 -1.86
CA TYR A 47 10.71 6.05 -1.72
C TYR A 47 10.70 7.54 -1.35
N VAL A 48 11.48 7.90 -0.34
CA VAL A 48 11.47 9.24 0.25
C VAL A 48 12.87 9.77 0.48
N GLN A 49 12.99 11.10 0.50
CA GLN A 49 14.17 11.79 0.96
C GLN A 49 13.99 12.20 2.42
N LEU A 50 15.00 11.88 3.23
CA LEU A 50 15.09 12.15 4.66
C LEU A 50 16.10 13.26 4.94
N ILE A 51 15.75 14.10 5.90
CA ILE A 51 16.62 15.05 6.58
C ILE A 51 16.68 14.63 8.03
N THR A 52 17.84 14.14 8.49
CA THR A 52 18.03 13.73 9.88
C THR A 52 18.00 14.93 10.81
N ASN A 53 17.54 14.73 12.04
CA ASN A 53 17.69 15.68 13.12
C ASN A 53 18.75 15.21 14.11
N GLN A 54 19.09 16.07 15.06
CA GLN A 54 20.08 15.77 16.10
C GLN A 54 19.61 14.73 17.12
N GLU A 55 18.32 14.39 17.13
CA GLU A 55 17.66 13.48 18.09
C GLU A 55 17.54 12.04 17.55
N GLY A 56 18.19 11.72 16.43
CA GLY A 56 18.16 10.36 15.84
C GLY A 56 16.86 10.01 15.10
N THR A 57 15.99 11.00 14.86
CA THR A 57 14.81 10.86 13.98
C THR A 57 15.01 11.66 12.69
N ALA A 58 14.06 11.58 11.75
CA ALA A 58 14.17 12.30 10.49
C ALA A 58 12.86 12.97 10.04
N PHE A 59 13.01 13.96 9.15
CA PHE A 59 11.90 14.54 8.42
C PHE A 59 11.89 14.04 6.98
N ILE A 60 10.75 13.53 6.54
CA ILE A 60 10.45 13.26 5.14
C ILE A 60 10.31 14.61 4.43
N SER A 61 11.22 14.89 3.50
CA SER A 61 11.33 16.17 2.78
C SER A 61 10.74 16.13 1.38
N SER A 62 10.80 14.98 0.71
CA SER A 62 10.13 14.71 -0.58
C SER A 62 9.76 13.22 -0.69
N ILE A 63 8.75 12.94 -1.52
CA ILE A 63 8.37 11.60 -1.96
C ILE A 63 8.76 11.51 -3.43
N GLU A 64 9.40 10.41 -3.84
CA GLU A 64 9.75 10.14 -5.23
C GLU A 64 8.51 9.73 -6.04
N ASP A 65 8.59 9.82 -7.36
CA ASP A 65 7.48 9.44 -8.24
C ASP A 65 7.15 7.95 -8.09
N ARG A 66 5.84 7.66 -7.99
CA ARG A 66 5.34 6.29 -7.85
C ARG A 66 5.23 5.64 -9.22
N ARG A 67 5.76 4.42 -9.38
CA ARG A 67 5.54 3.62 -10.61
C ARG A 67 4.11 3.06 -10.69
N ASN A 68 3.53 2.74 -9.54
CA ASN A 68 2.18 2.21 -9.36
C ASN A 68 1.72 2.37 -7.90
N TYR A 69 0.45 2.13 -7.62
CA TYR A 69 -0.09 2.19 -6.27
C TYR A 69 -1.45 1.49 -6.16
N ILE A 70 -1.82 1.05 -4.95
CA ILE A 70 -3.14 0.52 -4.63
C ILE A 70 -3.95 1.59 -3.92
N ILE A 71 -5.14 1.92 -4.44
CA ILE A 71 -6.07 2.85 -3.80
C ILE A 71 -7.29 2.16 -3.21
N ARG A 72 -7.83 2.81 -2.18
CA ARG A 72 -9.16 2.53 -1.65
C ARG A 72 -9.93 3.83 -1.56
N LYS A 73 -11.14 3.85 -2.15
CA LYS A 73 -12.08 4.96 -1.92
C LYS A 73 -12.56 4.92 -0.47
N SER A 74 -12.56 6.07 0.20
CA SER A 74 -13.20 6.20 1.51
C SER A 74 -14.70 5.89 1.38
N PRO A 75 -15.28 5.08 2.29
CA PRO A 75 -16.72 4.80 2.28
C PRO A 75 -17.58 6.04 2.57
N ASN A 76 -17.05 7.08 3.24
CA ASN A 76 -17.86 8.16 3.83
C ASN A 76 -17.91 9.47 3.01
N LEU A 77 -18.31 9.42 1.73
CA LEU A 77 -18.67 10.58 0.88
C LEU A 77 -17.65 11.74 0.73
N SER A 78 -16.57 11.76 1.51
CA SER A 78 -15.42 12.60 1.24
C SER A 78 -14.76 11.98 0.01
N LYS A 79 -14.63 12.76 -1.07
CA LYS A 79 -14.03 12.33 -2.35
C LYS A 79 -12.52 12.00 -2.21
N GLN A 80 -12.07 11.60 -1.04
CA GLN A 80 -10.69 11.29 -0.72
C GLN A 80 -10.42 9.81 -1.01
N SER A 81 -9.43 9.60 -1.85
CA SER A 81 -8.87 8.28 -2.13
C SER A 81 -7.65 8.11 -1.25
N HIS A 82 -7.57 6.98 -0.54
CA HIS A 82 -6.40 6.64 0.27
C HIS A 82 -5.50 5.71 -0.53
N ILE A 83 -4.20 5.99 -0.54
CA ILE A 83 -3.19 5.10 -1.12
C ILE A 83 -2.77 4.16 -0.01
N LEU A 84 -3.04 2.86 -0.20
CA LEU A 84 -2.73 1.82 0.78
C LEU A 84 -1.26 1.40 0.69
N ALA A 85 -0.76 1.26 -0.53
CA ALA A 85 0.62 0.89 -0.83
C ALA A 85 1.05 1.51 -2.16
N ALA A 86 2.34 1.76 -2.31
CA ALA A 86 2.97 2.29 -3.52
C ALA A 86 4.14 1.41 -3.97
N ASN A 87 4.50 1.52 -5.25
CA ASN A 87 5.66 0.82 -5.83
C ASN A 87 5.63 -0.71 -5.60
N VAL A 88 4.46 -1.31 -5.73
CA VAL A 88 4.22 -2.74 -5.52
C VAL A 88 4.67 -3.54 -6.74
N ASP A 89 5.51 -4.56 -6.57
CA ASP A 89 5.90 -5.45 -7.67
C ASP A 89 4.77 -6.39 -8.09
N GLN A 90 4.06 -6.93 -7.11
CA GLN A 90 3.08 -7.97 -7.29
C GLN A 90 2.04 -7.93 -6.17
N ALA A 91 0.76 -8.00 -6.50
CA ALA A 91 -0.31 -8.31 -5.56
C ALA A 91 -0.67 -9.80 -5.65
N LEU A 92 -0.87 -10.43 -4.49
CA LEU A 92 -1.41 -11.79 -4.37
C LEU A 92 -2.85 -11.70 -3.87
N LEU A 93 -3.81 -11.92 -4.77
CA LEU A 93 -5.23 -11.96 -4.42
C LEU A 93 -5.59 -13.35 -3.93
N VAL A 94 -5.59 -13.51 -2.61
CA VAL A 94 -5.98 -14.78 -1.98
C VAL A 94 -7.50 -14.91 -1.99
N VAL A 95 -7.99 -15.98 -2.61
CA VAL A 95 -9.42 -16.29 -2.75
C VAL A 95 -9.70 -17.70 -2.27
N THR A 96 -10.95 -17.97 -1.93
CA THR A 96 -11.43 -19.28 -1.46
C THR A 96 -12.64 -19.69 -2.28
N VAL A 97 -12.68 -20.96 -2.68
CA VAL A 97 -13.84 -21.55 -3.38
C VAL A 97 -15.02 -21.68 -2.41
N ASN A 98 -14.75 -22.13 -1.18
CA ASN A 98 -15.75 -22.23 -0.11
C ASN A 98 -15.15 -21.91 1.28
N TYR A 99 -16.01 -21.77 2.29
CA TYR A 99 -15.68 -21.56 3.71
C TYR A 99 -14.82 -20.30 4.06
N PRO A 100 -15.26 -19.07 3.74
CA PRO A 100 -16.42 -18.69 2.94
C PRO A 100 -16.08 -18.63 1.45
N GLN A 101 -17.08 -18.64 0.58
CA GLN A 101 -16.87 -18.37 -0.84
C GLN A 101 -16.44 -16.91 -1.06
N THR A 102 -15.37 -16.71 -1.84
CA THR A 102 -14.99 -15.38 -2.30
C THR A 102 -15.87 -14.98 -3.48
N SER A 103 -16.57 -13.84 -3.38
CA SER A 103 -17.44 -13.34 -4.45
C SER A 103 -16.63 -12.97 -5.70
N THR A 104 -17.07 -13.42 -6.87
CA THR A 104 -16.49 -13.04 -8.17
C THR A 104 -16.54 -11.53 -8.40
N THR A 105 -17.61 -10.85 -8.00
CA THR A 105 -17.72 -9.39 -8.04
C THR A 105 -16.61 -8.70 -7.23
N PHE A 106 -16.17 -9.28 -6.11
CA PHE A 106 -15.04 -8.75 -5.36
C PHE A 106 -13.73 -8.95 -6.13
N ILE A 107 -13.53 -10.14 -6.70
CA ILE A 107 -12.35 -10.46 -7.52
C ILE A 107 -12.25 -9.49 -8.69
N ASP A 108 -13.31 -9.33 -9.49
CA ASP A 108 -13.35 -8.45 -10.65
C ASP A 108 -13.05 -7.00 -10.28
N ARG A 109 -13.66 -6.50 -9.20
CA ARG A 109 -13.42 -5.13 -8.72
C ARG A 109 -12.00 -4.92 -8.23
N PHE A 110 -11.40 -5.93 -7.59
CA PHE A 110 -10.00 -5.86 -7.17
C PHE A 110 -9.07 -5.84 -8.39
N LEU A 111 -9.27 -6.76 -9.34
CA LEU A 111 -8.49 -6.85 -10.57
C LEU A 111 -8.57 -5.56 -11.40
N ALA A 112 -9.77 -5.04 -11.62
CA ALA A 112 -9.97 -3.77 -12.32
C ALA A 112 -9.26 -2.60 -11.62
N GLY A 113 -9.30 -2.57 -10.29
CA GLY A 113 -8.61 -1.56 -9.49
C GLY A 113 -7.09 -1.67 -9.60
N ALA A 114 -6.54 -2.87 -9.47
CA ALA A 114 -5.11 -3.12 -9.55
C ALA A 114 -4.56 -2.79 -10.95
N GLU A 115 -5.27 -3.22 -12.00
CA GLU A 115 -4.89 -2.98 -13.39
C GLU A 115 -4.92 -1.49 -13.75
N ALA A 116 -5.96 -0.76 -13.31
CA ALA A 116 -6.07 0.69 -13.54
C ALA A 116 -4.87 1.48 -13.00
N TYR A 117 -4.19 0.95 -11.98
CA TYR A 117 -3.00 1.56 -11.38
C TYR A 117 -1.72 0.75 -11.62
N ARG A 118 -1.71 -0.16 -12.60
CA ARG A 118 -0.54 -0.91 -13.07
C ARG A 118 0.13 -1.77 -11.99
N VAL A 119 -0.68 -2.43 -11.16
CA VAL A 119 -0.21 -3.42 -10.19
C VAL A 119 -0.52 -4.82 -10.71
N PRO A 120 0.51 -5.63 -11.06
CA PRO A 120 0.32 -7.02 -11.46
C PRO A 120 -0.37 -7.83 -10.36
N VAL A 121 -1.28 -8.73 -10.72
CA VAL A 121 -2.02 -9.57 -9.76
C VAL A 121 -1.86 -11.06 -10.10
N ILE A 122 -1.62 -11.87 -9.07
CA ILE A 122 -1.72 -13.34 -9.12
C ILE A 122 -2.88 -13.74 -8.21
N ILE A 123 -3.80 -14.55 -8.74
CA ILE A 123 -4.89 -15.13 -7.95
C ILE A 123 -4.38 -16.40 -7.28
N VAL A 124 -4.56 -16.49 -5.97
CA VAL A 124 -4.13 -17.63 -5.15
C VAL A 124 -5.36 -18.28 -4.54
N PHE A 125 -5.71 -19.48 -5.01
CA PHE A 125 -6.78 -20.29 -4.43
C PHE A 125 -6.28 -20.97 -3.15
N ASN A 126 -6.82 -20.55 -2.02
CA ASN A 126 -6.50 -21.08 -0.70
C ASN A 126 -7.56 -22.09 -0.22
N LYS A 127 -7.21 -22.85 0.82
CA LYS A 127 -8.06 -23.86 1.47
C LYS A 127 -8.46 -25.04 0.58
N ARG A 128 -7.60 -25.41 -0.37
CA ARG A 128 -7.83 -26.55 -1.27
C ARG A 128 -7.98 -27.87 -0.49
N ASP A 129 -7.30 -27.98 0.65
CA ASP A 129 -7.22 -29.17 1.50
C ASP A 129 -8.53 -29.59 2.17
N ILE A 130 -9.50 -28.67 2.29
CA ILE A 130 -10.80 -28.94 2.91
C ILE A 130 -11.95 -29.06 1.90
N LEU A 131 -11.66 -28.98 0.61
CA LEU A 131 -12.67 -29.07 -0.45
C LEU A 131 -13.02 -30.53 -0.74
N THR A 132 -14.29 -30.80 -1.02
CA THR A 132 -14.73 -32.11 -1.53
C THR A 132 -14.30 -32.31 -2.99
N GLU A 133 -14.37 -33.55 -3.49
CA GLU A 133 -14.08 -33.83 -4.91
C GLU A 133 -14.98 -33.04 -5.86
N ASP A 134 -16.26 -32.87 -5.51
CA ASP A 134 -17.22 -32.08 -6.28
C ASP A 134 -16.83 -30.59 -6.33
N GLU A 135 -16.34 -30.04 -5.22
CA GLU A 135 -15.90 -28.64 -5.12
C GLU A 135 -14.57 -28.37 -5.85
N LEU A 136 -13.76 -29.40 -6.09
CA LEU A 136 -12.51 -29.34 -6.84
C LEU A 136 -12.69 -29.51 -8.35
N HIS A 137 -13.81 -30.06 -8.79
CA HIS A 137 -14.06 -30.35 -10.20
C HIS A 137 -14.39 -29.09 -11.04
N TYR A 138 -14.79 -28.01 -10.38
CA TYR A 138 -15.07 -26.70 -10.97
C TYR A 138 -13.89 -25.72 -10.85
#